data_AF-A0A1S7DW15-F1
#
_entry.id   AF-A0A1S7DW15-F1
#
_cell.length_a   1.000
_cell.length_b   1.000
_cell.length_c   1.000
_cell.angle_alpha   90.00
_cell.angle_beta   90.00
_cell.angle_gamma   90.00
#
_symmetry.space_group_name_H-M   'P 1'
#
loop_
_entity.id
_entity.type
_entity.pdbx_description
1 polymer ?
#
loop_
_entity_poly.entity_id
_entity_poly.type
_entity_poly.pdbx_seq_one_letter_code
_entity_poly.pdbx_strand_id
1 'polypeptide(L)'
;MKQNEKLTENWTKSEFSGIVDSLFSDYSNHAVTTIYFKDGNKKTNLPQSYYYSIKKNDTIFKEKNNDTIFIKRENKIIKLN
;
A
#
# COMPACT_ATOMS: atom_id res chain seq x y z
N MET A 1 5.55 17.86 12.27
CA MET A 1 4.07 17.80 12.11
C MET A 1 3.60 17.98 10.67
N LYS A 2 4.25 18.80 9.82
CA LYS A 2 3.83 19.09 8.43
C LYS A 2 3.71 17.92 7.43
N GLN A 3 4.27 16.74 7.70
CA GLN A 3 4.30 15.62 6.75
C GLN A 3 3.08 14.69 6.88
N ASN A 4 2.50 14.59 8.08
CA ASN A 4 1.27 13.81 8.30
C ASN A 4 0.05 14.49 7.68
N GLU A 5 -0.05 15.82 7.76
CA GLU A 5 -1.16 16.58 7.18
C GLU A 5 -1.18 16.50 5.65
N LYS A 6 0.00 16.58 5.00
CA LYS A 6 0.14 16.36 3.55
C LYS A 6 -0.27 14.97 3.09
N LEU A 7 -0.07 13.94 3.91
CA LEU A 7 -0.49 12.57 3.59
C LEU A 7 -2.02 12.44 3.54
N THR A 8 -2.74 13.09 4.46
CA THR A 8 -4.21 13.08 4.52
C THR A 8 -4.87 13.77 3.32
N GLU A 9 -4.36 14.92 2.85
CA GLU A 9 -4.87 15.57 1.63
C GLU A 9 -4.68 14.70 0.39
N ASN A 10 -3.54 14.02 0.34
CA ASN A 10 -3.17 13.15 -0.76
C ASN A 10 -4.10 11.91 -0.90
N TRP A 11 -4.73 11.42 0.18
CA TRP A 11 -5.61 10.24 0.14
C TRP A 11 -6.78 10.38 -0.85
N THR A 12 -7.36 11.58 -0.97
CA THR A 12 -8.44 11.86 -1.93
C THR A 12 -8.00 11.80 -3.40
N LYS A 13 -6.70 11.88 -3.66
CA LYS A 13 -6.10 11.77 -5.01
C LYS A 13 -5.40 10.42 -5.25
N SER A 14 -5.49 9.49 -4.30
CA SER A 14 -4.87 8.17 -4.41
C SER A 14 -5.50 7.32 -5.51
N GLU A 15 -4.70 6.48 -6.15
CA GLU A 15 -5.22 5.33 -6.91
C GLU A 15 -5.82 4.32 -5.92
N PHE A 16 -5.10 4.08 -4.82
CA PHE A 16 -5.61 3.39 -3.66
C PHE A 16 -4.84 3.82 -2.40
N SER A 17 -5.51 3.73 -1.26
CA SER A 17 -4.90 3.91 0.05
C SER A 17 -5.68 3.11 1.08
N GLY A 18 -5.03 2.81 2.21
CA GLY A 18 -5.69 2.08 3.29
C GLY A 18 -4.71 1.51 4.31
N ILE A 19 -5.27 0.96 5.39
CA ILE A 19 -4.51 0.25 6.42
C ILE A 19 -4.55 -1.24 6.10
N VAL A 20 -3.38 -1.87 5.99
CA VAL A 20 -3.25 -3.29 5.68
C VAL A 20 -3.78 -4.15 6.82
N ASP A 21 -4.68 -5.06 6.50
CA ASP A 21 -5.09 -6.14 7.41
C ASP A 21 -4.31 -7.42 7.12
N SER A 22 -4.26 -7.85 5.86
CA SER A 22 -3.55 -9.05 5.44
C SER A 22 -3.03 -8.95 4.01
N LEU A 23 -2.16 -9.88 3.65
CA LEU A 23 -1.53 -10.00 2.34
C LEU A 23 -1.68 -11.44 1.85
N PHE A 24 -1.81 -11.60 0.54
CA PHE A 24 -1.80 -12.89 -0.13
C PHE A 24 -0.89 -12.82 -1.35
N SER A 25 -0.06 -13.84 -1.55
CA SER A 25 0.73 -13.99 -2.77
C SER A 25 0.24 -15.20 -3.54
N ASP A 26 -0.15 -14.96 -4.78
CA ASP A 26 -0.52 -16.01 -5.72
C ASP A 26 0.71 -16.39 -6.56
N TYR A 27 1.42 -17.43 -6.14
CA TYR A 27 2.60 -17.95 -6.83
C TYR A 27 2.25 -18.67 -8.14
N SER A 28 0.99 -19.09 -8.31
CA SER A 28 0.54 -19.86 -9.48
C SER A 28 0.14 -18.95 -10.65
N ASN A 29 -0.23 -17.70 -10.38
CA ASN A 29 -0.65 -16.73 -11.38
C ASN A 29 0.34 -15.56 -11.50
N HIS A 30 1.45 -15.77 -12.22
CA HIS A 30 2.50 -14.77 -12.47
C HIS A 30 3.16 -14.15 -11.21
N ALA A 31 3.00 -14.77 -10.04
CA ALA A 31 3.56 -14.30 -8.77
C ALA A 31 3.06 -12.89 -8.38
N VAL A 32 1.74 -12.72 -8.25
CA VAL A 32 1.14 -11.42 -7.88
C VAL A 32 0.79 -11.33 -6.39
N THR A 33 0.74 -10.11 -5.88
CA THR A 33 0.36 -9.77 -4.51
C THR A 33 -1.05 -9.18 -4.50
N THR A 34 -1.86 -9.61 -3.52
CA THR A 34 -3.10 -8.97 -3.12
C THR A 34 -2.96 -8.39 -1.71
N ILE A 35 -3.36 -7.13 -1.54
CA ILE A 35 -3.47 -6.44 -0.25
C ILE A 35 -4.94 -6.40 0.14
N TYR A 36 -5.26 -6.84 1.36
CA TYR A 36 -6.57 -6.67 1.98
C TYR A 36 -6.49 -5.54 3.01
N PHE A 37 -7.40 -4.59 2.93
CA PHE A 37 -7.47 -3.43 3.81
C PHE A 37 -8.52 -3.63 4.90
N LYS A 38 -8.33 -2.95 6.03
CA LYS A 38 -9.22 -3.04 7.20
C LYS A 38 -10.64 -2.52 6.97
N ASP A 39 -10.83 -1.68 5.95
CA ASP A 39 -12.15 -1.17 5.54
C ASP A 39 -12.92 -2.16 4.65
N GLY A 40 -12.37 -3.35 4.40
CA GLY A 40 -12.96 -4.38 3.56
C GLY A 40 -12.58 -4.28 2.07
N ASN A 41 -11.87 -3.23 1.66
CA ASN A 41 -11.38 -3.10 0.29
C ASN A 41 -10.15 -4.00 0.07
N LYS A 42 -9.85 -4.28 -1.20
CA LYS A 42 -8.62 -5.00 -1.59
C LYS A 42 -8.02 -4.43 -2.87
N LYS A 43 -6.70 -4.54 -2.99
CA LYS A 43 -5.96 -4.25 -4.23
C LYS A 43 -5.23 -5.49 -4.68
N THR A 44 -5.49 -5.92 -5.91
CA THR A 44 -4.91 -7.12 -6.54
C THR A 44 -3.90 -6.73 -7.62
N ASN A 45 -3.25 -7.74 -8.22
CA ASN A 45 -2.32 -7.61 -9.35
C ASN A 45 -1.12 -6.69 -9.06
N LEU A 46 -0.65 -6.69 -7.82
CA LEU A 46 0.56 -5.96 -7.45
C LEU A 46 1.81 -6.85 -7.62
N PRO A 47 3.00 -6.26 -7.84
CA PRO A 47 4.24 -7.03 -7.90
C PRO A 47 4.45 -7.91 -6.67
N GLN A 48 5.08 -9.09 -6.85
CA GLN A 48 5.40 -9.98 -5.74
C GLN A 48 6.29 -9.33 -4.67
N SER A 49 7.20 -8.45 -5.10
CA SER A 49 8.13 -7.75 -4.21
C SER A 49 7.41 -7.00 -3.08
N TYR A 50 6.18 -6.58 -3.32
CA TYR A 50 5.36 -5.88 -2.34
C TYR A 50 4.90 -6.80 -1.21
N TYR A 51 4.65 -8.09 -1.48
CA TYR A 51 4.31 -9.08 -0.44
C TYR A 51 5.40 -9.18 0.63
N TYR A 52 6.68 -9.14 0.22
CA TYR A 52 7.82 -9.22 1.14
C TYR A 52 8.11 -7.92 1.88
N SER A 53 7.65 -6.78 1.34
CA SER A 53 7.97 -5.44 1.85
C SER A 53 6.90 -4.88 2.78
N ILE A 54 5.63 -5.15 2.47
CA ILE A 54 4.45 -4.67 3.19
C ILE A 54 4.18 -5.57 4.40
N LYS A 55 3.71 -4.97 5.49
CA LYS A 55 3.32 -5.68 6.72
C LYS A 55 1.92 -5.30 7.16
N LYS A 56 1.31 -6.17 7.96
CA LYS A 56 0.05 -5.87 8.66
C LYS A 56 0.16 -4.58 9.46
N ASN A 57 -0.91 -3.78 9.47
CA ASN A 57 -1.02 -2.46 10.08
C ASN A 57 -0.20 -1.34 9.40
N ASP A 58 0.50 -1.62 8.30
CA ASP A 58 1.05 -0.55 7.49
C ASP A 58 -0.07 0.31 6.90
N THR A 59 0.16 1.61 6.85
CA THR A 59 -0.68 2.53 6.09
C THR A 59 -0.06 2.69 4.71
N ILE A 60 -0.81 2.37 3.67
CA ILE A 60 -0.34 2.40 2.28
C ILE A 60 -1.03 3.51 1.52
N PHE A 61 -0.27 4.13 0.62
CA PHE A 61 -0.74 5.16 -0.27
C PHE A 61 -0.03 5.04 -1.63
N LYS A 62 -0.80 5.01 -2.72
CA LYS A 62 -0.29 5.11 -4.10
C LYS A 62 -0.97 6.27 -4.80
N GLU A 63 -0.19 7.20 -5.35
CA GLU A 63 -0.72 8.30 -6.16
C GLU A 63 -1.21 7.79 -7.52
N LYS A 64 -2.28 8.41 -8.06
CA LYS A 64 -2.67 8.17 -9.45
C LYS A 64 -1.53 8.58 -10.39
N ASN A 65 -1.28 7.78 -11.43
CA ASN A 65 -0.23 7.99 -12.43
C ASN A 65 1.20 8.03 -11.87
N ASN A 66 1.41 7.44 -10.68
CA ASN A 66 2.72 7.26 -10.08
C ASN A 66 2.90 5.77 -9.77
N ASP A 67 4.04 5.21 -10.16
CA ASP A 67 4.35 3.80 -9.87
C ASP A 67 4.82 3.61 -8.43
N THR A 68 5.18 4.70 -7.73
CA THR A 68 5.66 4.67 -6.35
C THR A 68 4.52 4.36 -5.38
N ILE A 69 4.73 3.35 -4.54
CA ILE A 69 3.94 3.12 -3.33
C ILE A 69 4.67 3.68 -2.12
N PHE A 70 3.93 4.42 -1.30
CA PHE A 70 4.37 4.92 0.00
C PHE A 70 3.78 4.05 1.10
N ILE A 71 4.63 3.62 2.02
CA ILE A 71 4.28 2.84 3.19
C ILE A 71 4.64 3.65 4.42
N LYS A 72 3.64 4.03 5.21
CA LYS A 72 3.83 4.58 6.54
C LYS A 72 3.74 3.44 7.55
N ARG A 73 4.86 3.16 8.20
CA ARG A 73 4.99 2.17 9.28
C ARG A 73 5.44 2.92 10.53
N GLU A 74 4.55 3.03 11.51
CA GLU A 74 4.76 3.83 12.72
C GLU A 74 5.16 5.28 12.35
N ASN A 75 6.39 5.68 12.68
CA ASN A 75 6.97 7.00 12.41
C ASN A 75 7.89 7.04 11.19
N LYS A 76 7.91 5.97 10.37
CA LYS A 76 8.77 5.85 9.18
C LYS A 76 7.94 5.85 7.90
N ILE A 77 8.47 6.48 6.85
CA ILE A 77 7.95 6.41 5.49
C ILE A 77 8.94 5.63 4.64
N ILE A 78 8.47 4.56 4.01
CA ILE A 78 9.22 3.71 3.07
C ILE A 78 8.61 3.92 1.69
N LYS A 79 9.45 3.96 0.65
CA LYS A 79 9.01 4.04 -0.75
C LYS A 79 9.36 2.75 -1.46
N LEU A 80 8.42 2.19 -2.19
CA LEU A 80 8.61 1.07 -3.11
C LEU A 80 8.32 1.55 -4.53
N ASN A 81 9.17 1.19 -5.48
CA ASN A 81 8.94 1.36 -6.90
C ASN A 81 8.54 0.00 -7.47
#